data_AF-A0AAV4F3V4-F1
#
_entry.id   AF-A0AAV4F3V4-F1
#
_cell.length_a   1.000
_cell.length_b   1.000
_cell.length_c   1.000
_cell.angle_alpha   90.00
_cell.angle_beta   90.00
_cell.angle_gamma   90.00
#
_symmetry.space_group_name_H-M   'P 1'
#
loop_
_entity.id
_entity.type
_entity.pdbx_description
1 polymer ?
#
loop_
_entity_poly.entity_id
_entity_poly.type
_entity_poly.pdbx_seq_one_letter_code
_entity_poly.pdbx_strand_id
1 'polypeptide(L)'
;MTTSRDPELLKRAWLDWRNAIGPPIRPLYKDYVNTLNIAANENGFADYSEYWKQSLFPDTPGLDTLLERLWHQVRPLYTQLHAYVRHKLTLKYGPGVVGTDGTIPAHLLGKLLVQNDYFMSRLNSK
;
A
#
# COMPACT_ATOMS: atom_id res chain seq x y z
N MET A 1 -13.31 -9.45 4.55
CA MET A 1 -13.18 -8.14 3.86
C MET A 1 -13.71 -8.12 2.43
N THR A 2 -13.66 -9.21 1.68
CA THR A 2 -14.04 -9.23 0.24
C THR A 2 -15.56 -9.15 0.00
N THR A 3 -16.36 -9.74 0.89
CA THR A 3 -17.83 -9.87 0.73
C THR A 3 -18.63 -8.84 1.50
N SER A 4 -18.21 -8.46 2.72
CA SER A 4 -18.93 -7.47 3.54
C SER A 4 -18.93 -6.07 2.91
N ARG A 5 -19.99 -5.31 3.20
CA ARG A 5 -20.15 -3.88 2.90
C ARG A 5 -20.40 -3.04 4.15
N ASP A 6 -20.33 -3.63 5.33
CA ASP A 6 -20.46 -2.91 6.59
C ASP A 6 -19.12 -2.21 6.93
N PRO A 7 -19.07 -0.86 6.95
CA PRO A 7 -17.84 -0.13 7.21
C PRO A 7 -17.26 -0.40 8.60
N GLU A 8 -18.09 -0.60 9.63
CA GLU A 8 -17.61 -0.86 10.99
C GLU A 8 -17.01 -2.27 11.12
N LEU A 9 -17.65 -3.27 10.51
CA LEU A 9 -17.08 -4.62 10.44
C LEU A 9 -15.76 -4.64 9.66
N LEU A 10 -15.67 -3.91 8.55
CA LEU A 10 -14.44 -3.79 7.76
C LEU A 10 -13.32 -3.12 8.56
N LYS A 11 -13.63 -2.03 9.25
CA LYS A 11 -12.70 -1.31 10.11
C LYS A 11 -12.20 -2.20 11.25
N ARG A 12 -13.10 -2.88 11.95
CA ARG A 12 -12.76 -3.81 13.04
C ARG A 12 -11.86 -4.94 12.54
N ALA A 13 -12.24 -5.62 11.46
CA ALA A 13 -11.42 -6.70 10.91
C ALA A 13 -10.01 -6.22 10.48
N TRP A 14 -9.90 -4.97 9.99
CA TRP A 14 -8.61 -4.38 9.62
C TRP A 14 -7.73 -4.10 10.84
N LEU A 15 -8.32 -3.52 11.89
CA LEU A 15 -7.64 -3.22 13.14
C LEU A 15 -7.22 -4.49 13.87
N ASP A 16 -8.13 -5.46 14.01
CA ASP A 16 -7.89 -6.72 14.71
C ASP A 16 -6.71 -7.47 14.07
N TRP A 17 -6.66 -7.53 12.73
CA TRP A 17 -5.53 -8.13 12.02
C TRP A 17 -4.21 -7.36 12.26
N ARG A 18 -4.23 -6.03 12.11
CA ARG A 18 -3.04 -5.18 12.31
C ARG A 18 -2.51 -5.28 13.74
N ASN A 19 -3.40 -5.37 14.72
CA ASN A 19 -3.05 -5.47 16.14
C ASN A 19 -2.58 -6.87 16.53
N ALA A 20 -3.11 -7.93 15.91
CA ALA A 20 -2.68 -9.30 16.17
C ALA A 20 -1.28 -9.59 15.58
N ILE A 21 -1.01 -9.09 14.36
CA ILE A 21 0.21 -9.44 13.62
C ILE A 21 1.31 -8.38 13.75
N GLY A 22 0.95 -7.09 13.76
CA GLY A 22 1.93 -5.99 13.71
C GLY A 22 2.87 -5.94 14.91
N PRO A 23 2.38 -5.89 16.16
CA PRO A 23 3.21 -5.81 17.35
C PRO A 23 4.26 -6.94 17.49
N PRO A 24 3.92 -8.23 17.33
CA PRO A 24 4.92 -9.31 17.46
C PRO A 24 5.94 -9.31 16.31
N ILE A 25 5.55 -8.90 15.09
CA ILE A 25 6.46 -8.86 13.93
C ILE A 25 7.42 -7.66 13.99
N ARG A 26 7.03 -6.55 14.61
CA ARG A 26 7.83 -5.31 14.62
C ARG A 26 9.28 -5.49 15.11
N PRO A 27 9.57 -6.14 16.26
CA PRO A 27 10.95 -6.35 16.67
C PRO A 27 11.70 -7.29 15.71
N LEU A 28 11.07 -8.40 15.30
CA LEU A 28 11.66 -9.37 14.37
C LEU A 28 12.05 -8.73 13.03
N TYR A 29 11.22 -7.83 12.51
CA TYR A 29 11.50 -7.14 11.25
C TYR A 29 12.68 -6.16 11.38
N LYS A 30 12.86 -5.53 12.55
CA LYS A 30 14.04 -4.67 12.80
C LYS A 30 15.32 -5.50 12.79
N ASP A 31 15.32 -6.63 13.50
CA ASP A 31 16.48 -7.52 13.56
C ASP A 31 16.79 -8.09 12.17
N TYR A 32 15.76 -8.50 11.43
CA TYR A 32 15.88 -8.94 10.04
C TYR A 32 16.54 -7.89 9.13
N VAL A 33 16.05 -6.64 9.14
CA VAL A 33 16.64 -5.56 8.34
C VAL A 33 18.10 -5.30 8.76
N ASN A 34 18.40 -5.34 10.05
CA ASN A 34 19.76 -5.18 10.55
C ASN A 34 20.69 -6.28 10.04
N THR A 35 20.28 -7.56 10.15
CA THR A 35 21.06 -8.69 9.64
C THR A 35 21.29 -8.60 8.13
N LEU A 36 20.26 -8.22 7.36
CA LEU A 36 20.40 -8.04 5.92
C LEU A 36 21.39 -6.93 5.55
N ASN A 37 21.37 -5.82 6.29
CA ASN A 37 22.32 -4.73 6.05
C ASN A 37 23.75 -5.11 6.45
N ILE A 38 23.96 -5.90 7.51
CA ILE A 38 25.29 -6.44 7.84
C ILE A 38 25.81 -7.29 6.68
N ALA A 39 25.01 -8.24 6.19
CA ALA A 39 25.38 -9.07 5.06
C ALA A 39 25.68 -8.25 3.79
N ALA A 40 24.87 -7.23 3.49
CA ALA A 40 25.10 -6.36 2.35
C ALA A 40 26.44 -5.60 2.45
N ASN A 41 26.73 -5.04 3.63
CA ASN A 41 27.99 -4.34 3.90
C ASN A 41 29.21 -5.27 3.78
N GLU A 42 29.12 -6.51 4.27
CA GLU A 42 30.18 -7.51 4.13
C GLU A 42 30.44 -7.89 2.66
N ASN A 43 29.44 -7.76 1.80
CA ASN A 43 29.55 -7.98 0.36
C ASN A 43 29.87 -6.70 -0.43
N GLY A 44 30.22 -5.61 0.25
CA GLY A 44 30.66 -4.36 -0.38
C GLY A 44 29.55 -3.43 -0.88
N PHE A 45 28.29 -3.68 -0.50
CA PHE A 45 27.15 -2.79 -0.76
C PHE A 45 26.92 -1.85 0.43
N ALA A 46 26.42 -0.64 0.20
CA ALA A 46 26.13 0.32 1.27
C ALA A 46 24.96 -0.14 2.17
N ASP A 47 23.97 -0.80 1.58
CA ASP A 47 22.86 -1.42 2.30
C ASP A 47 22.20 -2.54 1.47
N TYR A 48 21.24 -3.24 2.09
CA TYR A 48 20.52 -4.30 1.42
C TYR A 48 19.66 -3.82 0.24
N SER A 49 19.24 -2.55 0.23
CA SER A 49 18.46 -2.00 -0.88
C SER A 49 19.32 -1.85 -2.13
N GLU A 50 20.59 -1.44 -1.99
CA GLU A 50 21.55 -1.37 -3.10
C GLU A 50 21.83 -2.77 -3.66
N TYR A 51 22.11 -3.74 -2.78
CA TYR A 51 22.25 -5.14 -3.17
C TYR A 51 21.04 -5.64 -3.97
N TRP A 52 19.83 -5.37 -3.48
CA TRP A 52 18.60 -5.81 -4.13
C TRP A 52 18.38 -5.16 -5.50
N LYS A 53 18.65 -3.86 -5.64
CA LYS A 53 18.57 -3.14 -6.91
C LYS A 53 19.56 -3.69 -7.92
N GLN A 54 20.82 -3.88 -7.54
CA GLN A 54 21.85 -4.39 -8.43
C GLN A 54 21.60 -5.85 -8.83
N SER A 55 21.05 -6.66 -7.91
CA SER A 55 20.74 -8.06 -8.18
C SER A 55 19.56 -8.24 -9.13
N LEU A 56 18.51 -7.42 -9.01
CA LEU A 56 17.30 -7.54 -9.83
C LEU A 56 17.33 -6.68 -11.10
N PHE A 57 18.05 -5.56 -11.09
CA PHE A 57 18.09 -4.60 -12.18
C PHE A 57 19.55 -4.20 -12.53
N PRO A 58 20.44 -5.18 -12.81
CA PRO A 58 21.87 -4.92 -13.03
C PRO A 58 22.13 -3.95 -14.19
N ASP A 59 21.29 -3.99 -15.23
CA ASP A 59 21.45 -3.18 -16.44
C ASP A 59 20.70 -1.83 -16.38
N THR A 60 20.21 -1.43 -15.21
CA THR A 60 19.41 -0.20 -15.04
C THR A 60 20.12 0.82 -14.13
N PRO A 61 21.20 1.48 -14.61
CA PRO A 61 21.81 2.57 -13.86
C PRO A 61 20.78 3.71 -13.67
N GLY A 62 20.72 4.27 -12.48
CA GLY A 62 19.76 5.34 -12.15
C GLY A 62 18.30 4.87 -12.00
N LEU A 63 18.08 3.61 -11.59
CA LEU A 63 16.75 3.04 -11.35
C LEU A 63 15.84 3.95 -10.51
N ASP A 64 16.36 4.59 -9.45
CA ASP A 64 15.56 5.48 -8.60
C ASP A 64 15.01 6.69 -9.37
N THR A 65 15.82 7.30 -10.22
CA THR A 65 15.40 8.42 -11.08
C THR A 65 14.39 7.96 -12.13
N LEU A 66 14.58 6.76 -12.68
CA LEU A 66 13.63 6.17 -13.62
C LEU A 66 12.27 5.94 -12.95
N LEU A 67 12.25 5.35 -11.76
CA LEU A 67 11.03 5.09 -11.00
C LEU A 67 10.30 6.39 -10.64
N GLU A 68 11.02 7.41 -10.19
CA GLU A 68 10.44 8.73 -9.88
C GLU A 68 9.81 9.35 -11.13
N ARG A 69 10.49 9.29 -12.28
CA ARG A 69 9.95 9.78 -13.56
C ARG A 69 8.69 9.04 -13.96
N LEU A 70 8.68 7.71 -13.88
CA LEU A 70 7.51 6.89 -14.21
C LEU A 70 6.34 7.19 -13.27
N TRP A 71 6.61 7.36 -11.97
CA TRP A 71 5.60 7.79 -11.01
C TRP A 71 4.97 9.12 -11.41
N HIS A 72 5.77 10.12 -11.79
CA HIS A 72 5.25 11.41 -12.25
C HIS A 72 4.39 11.31 -13.52
N GLN A 73 4.69 10.38 -14.42
CA GLN A 73 3.88 10.14 -15.62
C GLN A 73 2.52 9.51 -15.27
N VAL A 74 2.48 8.59 -14.30
CA VAL A 74 1.26 7.88 -13.91
C VAL A 74 0.41 8.69 -12.90
N ARG A 75 1.05 9.55 -12.11
CA ARG A 75 0.42 10.31 -11.01
C ARG A 75 -0.83 11.10 -11.42
N PRO A 76 -0.91 11.79 -12.58
CA PRO A 76 -2.12 12.50 -12.99
C PRO A 76 -3.33 11.56 -13.13
N LEU A 77 -3.14 10.39 -13.75
CA LEU A 77 -4.18 9.38 -13.90
C LEU A 77 -4.58 8.80 -12.55
N TYR A 78 -3.60 8.43 -11.71
CA TYR A 78 -3.85 7.94 -10.36
C TYR A 78 -4.66 8.94 -9.52
N THR A 79 -4.34 10.23 -9.63
CA THR A 79 -5.04 11.30 -8.89
C THR A 79 -6.52 11.40 -9.31
N GLN A 80 -6.81 11.31 -10.62
CA GLN A 80 -8.20 11.31 -11.11
C GLN A 80 -8.95 10.06 -10.65
N LEU A 81 -8.32 8.88 -10.74
CA LEU A 81 -8.91 7.63 -10.27
C LEU A 81 -9.18 7.66 -8.76
N HIS A 82 -8.22 8.14 -7.97
CA HIS A 82 -8.35 8.32 -6.53
C HIS A 82 -9.53 9.24 -6.20
N ALA A 83 -9.64 10.40 -6.86
CA ALA A 83 -10.75 11.33 -6.67
C ALA A 83 -12.12 10.69 -7.01
N TYR A 84 -12.20 9.96 -8.12
CA TYR A 84 -13.41 9.25 -8.54
C TYR A 84 -13.83 8.18 -7.53
N VAL A 85 -12.91 7.31 -7.13
CA VAL A 85 -13.17 6.25 -6.16
C VAL A 85 -13.59 6.85 -4.82
N ARG A 86 -12.88 7.87 -4.34
CA ARG A 86 -13.23 8.56 -3.10
C ARG A 86 -14.63 9.15 -3.17
N HIS A 87 -14.98 9.83 -4.26
CA HIS A 87 -16.32 10.38 -4.46
C HIS A 87 -17.40 9.29 -4.40
N LYS A 88 -17.18 8.16 -5.07
CA LYS A 88 -18.12 7.03 -5.05
C LYS A 88 -18.24 6.38 -3.68
N LEU A 89 -17.15 6.26 -2.92
CA LEU A 89 -17.17 5.79 -1.54
C LEU A 89 -17.94 6.76 -0.64
N THR A 90 -17.78 8.08 -0.83
CA THR A 90 -18.52 9.09 -0.07
C THR A 90 -20.01 9.03 -0.36
N LEU A 91 -20.43 8.80 -1.61
CA LEU A 91 -21.84 8.58 -1.94
C LEU A 91 -22.40 7.32 -1.29
N LYS A 92 -21.58 6.28 -1.12
CA LYS A 92 -22.00 4.98 -0.59
C LYS A 92 -22.05 4.92 0.94
N TYR A 93 -21.02 5.44 1.61
CA TYR A 93 -20.83 5.32 3.06
C TYR A 93 -21.05 6.64 3.81
N GLY A 94 -21.23 7.74 3.08
CA GLY A 94 -21.37 9.07 3.65
C GLY A 94 -20.03 9.73 4.00
N PRO A 95 -20.01 11.07 4.10
CA PRO A 95 -18.80 11.84 4.39
C PRO A 95 -18.25 11.57 5.80
N GLY A 96 -19.09 11.16 6.76
CA GLY A 96 -18.65 10.82 8.12
C GLY A 96 -17.75 9.59 8.19
N VAL A 97 -17.89 8.64 7.25
CA VAL A 97 -17.08 7.41 7.20
C VAL A 97 -15.80 7.61 6.38
N VAL A 98 -15.87 8.34 5.26
CA VAL A 98 -14.71 8.58 4.38
C VAL A 98 -13.78 9.67 4.92
N GLY A 99 -14.31 10.62 5.69
CA GLY A 99 -13.55 11.76 6.22
C GLY A 99 -13.39 12.90 5.20
N THR A 100 -12.83 14.02 5.65
CA THR A 100 -12.66 15.27 4.87
C THR A 100 -11.19 15.63 4.60
N ASP A 101 -10.25 14.84 5.09
CA ASP A 101 -8.79 15.04 5.00
C ASP A 101 -8.21 14.78 3.59
N GLY A 102 -9.04 14.35 2.65
CA GLY A 102 -8.64 14.05 1.28
C GLY A 102 -8.11 12.63 1.07
N THR A 103 -8.03 11.79 2.09
CA THR A 103 -7.59 10.39 1.96
C THR A 103 -8.77 9.43 1.75
N ILE A 104 -8.47 8.16 1.46
CA ILE A 104 -9.45 7.07 1.45
C ILE A 104 -9.09 6.12 2.61
N PRO A 105 -10.03 5.82 3.53
CA PRO A 105 -9.78 4.84 4.58
C PRO A 105 -9.46 3.45 3.99
N ALA A 106 -8.28 2.91 4.32
CA ALA A 106 -7.74 1.69 3.71
C ALA A 106 -8.66 0.46 3.82
N HIS A 107 -9.43 0.36 4.91
CA HIS A 107 -10.35 -0.75 5.15
C HIS A 107 -11.55 -0.78 4.18
N LEU A 108 -11.85 0.34 3.49
CA LEU A 108 -12.95 0.43 2.51
C LEU A 108 -12.57 -0.08 1.12
N LEU A 109 -11.29 -0.34 0.86
CA LEU A 109 -10.79 -0.82 -0.44
C LEU A 109 -10.95 -2.35 -0.60
N GLY A 110 -11.43 -3.05 0.43
CA GLY A 110 -11.97 -4.42 0.39
C GLY A 110 -10.99 -5.54 0.00
N LYS A 111 -9.70 -5.33 0.29
CA LYS A 111 -8.72 -6.38 0.62
C LYS A 111 -7.87 -5.89 1.79
N LEU A 112 -7.39 -6.82 2.62
CA LEU A 112 -6.66 -6.56 3.86
C LEU A 112 -5.39 -5.71 3.67
N LEU A 113 -4.72 -5.87 2.53
CA LEU A 113 -3.45 -5.21 2.19
C LEU A 113 -3.55 -4.26 0.98
N VAL A 114 -4.77 -3.88 0.53
CA VAL A 114 -4.98 -2.91 -0.56
C VAL A 114 -4.11 -3.21 -1.80
N GLN A 115 -4.13 -4.46 -2.28
CA GLN A 115 -3.36 -4.88 -3.45
C GLN A 115 -4.29 -5.52 -4.52
N ASN A 116 -4.55 -4.74 -5.57
CA ASN A 116 -5.09 -5.01 -6.91
C ASN A 116 -6.60 -5.25 -7.28
N ASP A 117 -6.96 -4.56 -8.39
CA ASP A 117 -7.70 -4.84 -9.65
C ASP A 117 -9.19 -5.23 -9.81
N TYR A 118 -10.02 -5.25 -8.77
CA TYR A 118 -11.48 -5.40 -8.96
C TYR A 118 -12.30 -4.32 -8.25
N PHE A 119 -11.89 -3.06 -8.42
CA PHE A 119 -12.61 -1.91 -7.84
C PHE A 119 -13.90 -1.56 -8.60
N MET A 120 -13.89 -1.68 -9.94
CA MET A 120 -14.97 -1.17 -10.78
C MET A 120 -16.28 -1.97 -10.68
N SER A 121 -16.22 -3.28 -10.40
CA SER A 121 -17.44 -4.09 -10.22
C SER A 121 -18.22 -3.74 -8.94
N ARG A 122 -17.58 -3.09 -7.96
CA ARG A 122 -18.17 -2.76 -6.65
C ARG A 122 -18.88 -1.41 -6.60
N LEU A 123 -18.57 -0.52 -7.55
CA LEU A 123 -19.17 0.81 -7.66
C LEU A 123 -20.51 0.80 -8.41
N ASN A 124 -20.79 -0.27 -9.16
CA ASN A 124 -21.95 -0.40 -10.04
C ASN A 124 -22.99 -1.45 -9.59
N SER A 125 -22.75 -2.21 -8.51
CA SER A 125 -23.80 -3.09 -7.97
C SER A 125 -24.75 -2.28 -7.09
N LYS A 126 -26.02 -2.23 -7.49
CA LYS A 126 -27.14 -1.77 -6.66
C LYS A 126 -27.17 -2.53 -5.33
#